data_AF-A0A7C1S8N7-F1
#
_entry.id   AF-A0A7C1S8N7-F1
#
_cell.length_a   1.000
_cell.length_b   1.000
_cell.length_c   1.000
_cell.angle_alpha   90.00
_cell.angle_beta   90.00
_cell.angle_gamma   90.00
#
_symmetry.space_group_name_H-M   'P 1'
#
loop_
_entity.id
_entity.type
_entity.pdbx_description
1 polymer ?
#
loop_
_entity_poly.entity_id
_entity_poly.type
_entity_poly.pdbx_seq_one_letter_code
_entity_poly.pdbx_strand_id
1 'polypeptide(L)' 'MDKEIKLDVFGKKISAIRSGKGWSVFYLSGDGKRRPADDIIIPLFVNENEIEGYLADLYHEWATEKYPNVQRIK' A
#
# COMPACT_ATOMS: atom_id res chain seq x y z
N MET A 1 1.97 -6.71 -17.95
CA MET A 1 1.93 -7.65 -16.81
C MET A 1 1.56 -6.83 -15.59
N ASP A 2 0.64 -7.32 -14.78
CA ASP A 2 0.27 -6.63 -13.54
C ASP A 2 1.44 -6.71 -12.55
N LYS A 3 1.76 -5.61 -11.89
CA LYS A 3 2.90 -5.54 -10.96
C LYS A 3 2.39 -5.43 -9.53
N GLU A 4 2.76 -6.40 -8.70
CA GLU A 4 2.45 -6.41 -7.28
C GLU A 4 3.56 -5.70 -6.49
N ILE A 5 3.18 -4.75 -5.66
CA ILE A 5 4.05 -4.06 -4.71
C ILE A 5 3.48 -4.30 -3.32
N LYS A 6 4.28 -4.91 -2.44
CA LYS A 6 3.90 -5.05 -1.02
C LYS A 6 4.52 -3.93 -0.21
N LEU A 7 3.70 -3.33 0.64
CA LEU A 7 4.12 -2.24 1.52
C LEU A 7 3.67 -2.50 2.95
N ASP A 8 4.44 -2.00 3.90
CA ASP A 8 3.99 -1.74 5.25
C ASP A 8 3.66 -0.24 5.33
N VAL A 9 2.37 0.07 5.55
CA VAL A 9 1.86 1.43 5.69
C VAL A 9 1.60 1.68 7.17
N PHE A 10 2.62 2.19 7.87
CA PHE A 10 2.56 2.48 9.30
C PHE A 10 2.07 1.28 10.15
N GLY A 11 2.57 0.09 9.87
CA GLY A 11 2.24 -1.16 10.55
C GLY A 11 1.10 -1.96 9.89
N LYS A 12 0.43 -1.40 8.89
CA LYS A 12 -0.58 -2.11 8.09
C LYS A 12 0.05 -2.65 6.81
N LYS A 13 0.20 -3.97 6.72
CA LYS A 13 0.73 -4.62 5.52
C LYS A 13 -0.33 -4.65 4.43
N ILE A 14 0.05 -4.19 3.24
CA ILE A 14 -0.80 -4.19 2.06
C ILE A 14 -0.07 -4.75 0.83
N SER A 15 -0.87 -5.17 -0.15
CA SER A 15 -0.45 -5.48 -1.51
C SER A 15 -1.20 -4.56 -2.46
N ALA A 16 -0.46 -3.76 -3.22
CA ALA A 16 -0.96 -2.89 -4.26
C ALA A 16 -0.60 -3.49 -5.62
N ILE A 17 -1.61 -3.85 -6.40
CA ILE A 17 -1.44 -4.45 -7.72
C ILE A 17 -1.74 -3.38 -8.77
N ARG A 18 -0.71 -2.99 -9.52
CA ARG A 18 -0.85 -2.08 -10.65
C ARG A 18 -1.35 -2.86 -11.86
N SER A 19 -2.49 -2.42 -12.38
CA SER A 19 -3.04 -2.87 -13.67
C SER A 19 -3.19 -1.67 -14.62
N GLY A 20 -3.48 -1.94 -15.89
CA GLY A 20 -3.76 -0.89 -16.88
C GLY A 20 -4.98 -0.01 -16.55
N LYS A 21 -5.84 -0.44 -15.62
CA LYS A 21 -7.05 0.30 -15.19
C LYS A 21 -6.87 1.06 -13.87
N GLY A 22 -5.71 0.95 -13.22
CA GLY A 22 -5.45 1.56 -11.91
C GLY A 22 -4.88 0.57 -10.91
N TRP A 23 -5.13 0.83 -9.63
CA TRP A 23 -4.61 0.04 -8.52
C TRP A 23 -5.71 -0.77 -7.85
N SER A 24 -5.42 -2.05 -7.58
CA SER A 24 -6.20 -2.87 -6.65
C SER A 24 -5.38 -3.03 -5.37
N VAL A 25 -5.96 -2.68 -4.22
CA VAL A 25 -5.25 -2.72 -2.94
C VAL A 25 -5.89 -3.77 -2.03
N PHE A 26 -5.04 -4.53 -1.34
CA PHE A 26 -5.45 -5.56 -0.39
C PHE A 26 -4.67 -5.41 0.91
N TYR A 27 -5.34 -5.55 2.04
CA TYR A 27 -4.69 -5.83 3.31
C TYR A 27 -4.15 -7.26 3.34
N LEU A 28 -2.92 -7.41 3.82
CA LEU A 28 -2.25 -8.68 4.03
C LEU A 28 -2.38 -9.10 5.50
N SER A 29 -2.97 -10.26 5.72
CA SER A 29 -3.09 -10.86 7.05
C SER A 29 -1.91 -11.80 7.32
N GLY A 30 -1.58 -12.02 8.59
CA GLY A 30 -0.48 -12.90 9.01
C GLY A 30 -0.68 -14.37 8.63
N ASP A 31 -1.91 -14.78 8.33
CA ASP A 31 -2.30 -16.13 7.87
C ASP A 31 -2.27 -16.29 6.35
N GLY A 32 -1.74 -15.31 5.61
CA GLY A 32 -1.64 -15.33 4.15
C GLY A 32 -2.93 -14.92 3.42
N LYS A 33 -4.01 -14.57 4.13
CA LYS A 33 -5.24 -14.07 3.51
C LYS A 33 -5.09 -12.63 3.02
N ARG A 34 -5.80 -12.35 1.91
CA ARG A 34 -5.94 -11.00 1.33
C ARG A 34 -7.37 -10.51 1.54
N ARG A 35 -7.53 -9.31 2.10
CA ARG A 35 -8.82 -8.60 2.23
C ARG A 35 -8.77 -7.35 1.34
N PRO A 36 -9.79 -7.05 0.50
CA PRO A 36 -9.85 -5.77 -0.20
C PRO A 36 -9.70 -4.58 0.75
N ALA A 37 -8.85 -3.63 0.37
CA ALA A 37 -8.64 -2.37 1.08
C ALA A 37 -9.40 -1.26 0.36
N ASP A 38 -10.73 -1.33 0.39
CA ASP A 38 -11.61 -0.39 -0.34
C ASP A 38 -11.51 1.05 0.19
N ASP A 39 -10.94 1.21 1.39
CA ASP A 39 -10.60 2.50 2.02
C ASP A 39 -9.27 3.09 1.52
N ILE A 40 -8.44 2.31 0.81
CA ILE A 40 -7.17 2.79 0.23
C ILE A 40 -7.32 2.99 -1.28
N ILE A 41 -7.48 4.25 -1.67
CA ILE A 41 -7.57 4.65 -3.07
C ILE A 41 -6.23 5.24 -3.53
N ILE A 42 -5.63 4.61 -4.55
CA ILE A 42 -4.42 5.10 -5.21
C ILE A 42 -4.80 5.58 -6.62
N PRO A 43 -4.63 6.87 -6.93
CA PRO A 43 -4.93 7.43 -8.25
C PRO A 43 -4.09 6.79 -9.36
N LEU A 44 -4.64 6.76 -10.58
CA LEU A 44 -3.97 6.19 -11.75
C LEU A 44 -2.63 6.88 -12.07
N PHE A 45 -2.51 8.18 -11.79
CA PHE A 45 -1.29 8.94 -12.09
C PHE A 45 -0.12 8.62 -11.15
N VAL A 46 -0.37 8.02 -9.98
CA VAL A 46 0.68 7.65 -9.03
C VAL A 46 1.47 6.49 -9.61
N ASN A 47 2.75 6.70 -9.88
CA ASN A 47 3.62 5.66 -10.40
C ASN A 47 4.08 4.72 -9.29
N GLU A 48 4.58 3.56 -9.69
CA GLU A 48 5.10 2.54 -8.77
C GLU A 48 6.20 3.08 -7.85
N ASN A 49 7.02 4.02 -8.33
CA ASN A 49 8.10 4.63 -7.56
C ASN A 49 7.63 5.75 -6.61
N GLU A 50 6.39 6.22 -6.77
CA GLU A 50 5.79 7.31 -5.99
C GLU A 50 4.83 6.79 -4.92
N ILE A 51 4.40 5.53 -5.02
CA ILE A 51 3.39 4.93 -4.14
C ILE A 51 3.76 5.01 -2.65
N GLU A 52 5.04 4.88 -2.29
CA GLU A 52 5.50 4.99 -0.90
C GLU A 52 5.28 6.40 -0.35
N GLY A 53 5.70 7.42 -1.10
CA GLY A 53 5.52 8.82 -0.71
C GLY A 53 4.04 9.21 -0.68
N TYR A 54 3.28 8.81 -1.70
CA TYR A 54 1.84 9.06 -1.74
C TYR A 54 1.10 8.48 -0.52
N LEU A 55 1.40 7.23 -0.15
CA LEU A 55 0.81 6.60 1.02
C LEU A 55 1.31 7.20 2.34
N ALA A 56 2.57 7.63 2.39
CA ALA A 56 3.12 8.32 3.56
C ALA A 56 2.42 9.65 3.82
N ASP A 57 2.20 10.46 2.77
CA ASP A 57 1.52 11.75 2.89
C ASP A 57 0.03 11.58 3.25
N LEU A 58 -0.66 10.65 2.58
CA LEU A 58 -2.09 10.42 2.76
C LEU A 58 -2.43 9.84 4.14
N TYR A 59 -1.56 8.98 4.69
CA TYR A 59 -1.82 8.26 5.95
C TYR A 59 -0.86 8.63 7.08
N HIS A 60 -0.23 9.81 7.03
CA HIS A 60 0.74 10.22 8.05
C HIS A 60 0.20 10.13 9.49
N GLU A 61 -1.11 10.30 9.70
CA GLU A 61 -1.76 10.17 11.00
C GLU A 61 -1.72 8.74 11.58
N TRP A 62 -1.46 7.73 10.74
CA TRP A 62 -1.28 6.35 11.19
C TRP A 62 0.12 6.10 11.75
N ALA A 63 1.05 7.04 11.57
CA ALA A 63 2.41 6.91 12.07
C ALA A 63 2.44 6.73 13.59
N THR A 64 3.28 5.79 14.02
CA THR A 64 3.55 5.55 15.45
C THR A 64 5.05 5.49 15.65
N GLU A 65 5.51 5.58 16.90
CA GLU A 65 6.93 5.42 17.22
C GLU A 65 7.50 4.08 16.69
N LYS A 66 6.70 3.01 16.73
CA LYS A 66 7.10 1.68 16.24
C LYS A 66 7.08 1.55 14.71
N TYR A 67 6.16 2.26 14.05
CA TYR A 67 6.01 2.25 12.60
C TYR A 67 5.98 3.69 12.09
N PRO A 68 7.13 4.36 11.98
CA PRO A 68 7.18 5.79 11.68
C PRO A 68 7.10 6.12 10.19
N ASN A 69 7.24 5.13 9.30
CA ASN A 69 7.34 5.34 7.86
C ASN A 69 6.56 4.28 7.08
N VAL A 70 6.21 4.61 5.84
CA VAL A 70 5.79 3.63 4.83
C VAL A 70 7.03 3.04 4.16
N GLN A 71 7.04 1.72 3.97
CA GLN A 71 8.18 1.01 3.37
C GLN A 71 7.73 -0.18 2.50
N ARG A 72 8.41 -0.39 1.38
CA ARG A 72 8.29 -1.67 0.64
C ARG A 72 8.78 -2.85 1.47
N ILE A 73 8.06 -3.96 1.37
CA ILE A 73 8.38 -5.22 2.05
C ILE A 73 8.48 -6.37 1.03
N LYS A 74 9.27 -7.40 1.35
CA LYS A 74 9.44 -8.61 0.52
C LYS A 74 8.29 -9.60 0.74
#